data_AF-A0A5N9CG25-F1
#
_entry.id   AF-A0A5N9CG25-F1
#
_cell.length_a   1.000
_cell.length_b   1.000
_cell.length_c   1.000
_cell.angle_alpha   90.00
_cell.angle_beta   90.00
_cell.angle_gamma   90.00
#
_symmetry.space_group_name_H-M   'P 1'
#
loop_
_entity.id
_entity.type
_entity.pdbx_description
1 polymer ?
#
loop_
_entity_poly.entity_id
_entity_poly.type
_entity_poly.pdbx_seq_one_letter_code
_entity_poly.pdbx_strand_id
1 'polypeptide(L)' 'MKVCVLGLGYVGSVTSAMLADSGHSVVGIDIDHKKVDMINKG' A
#
# COMPACT_ATOMS: atom_id res chain seq x y z
N MET A 1 -12.32 4.41 -6.51
CA MET A 1 -12.70 4.77 -5.10
C MET A 1 -11.44 5.18 -4.33
N LYS A 2 -11.55 5.87 -3.19
CA LYS A 2 -10.41 6.15 -2.29
C LYS A 2 -10.31 5.05 -1.24
N VAL A 3 -9.16 4.38 -1.13
CA VAL A 3 -8.94 3.26 -0.20
C VAL A 3 -7.71 3.53 0.65
N CYS A 4 -7.81 3.29 1.95
CA CYS A 4 -6.69 3.36 2.88
C CYS A 4 -6.39 1.95 3.39
N VAL A 5 -5.13 1.52 3.31
CA VAL A 5 -4.67 0.21 3.78
C VAL A 5 -3.74 0.40 4.97
N LEU A 6 -4.18 -0.08 6.14
CA LEU A 6 -3.42 -0.03 7.38
C LEU A 6 -2.60 -1.31 7.54
N GLY A 7 -1.28 -1.16 7.51
CA GLY A 7 -0.29 -2.23 7.48
C GLY A 7 0.16 -2.57 6.06
N LEU A 8 1.47 -2.53 5.83
CA LEU A 8 2.13 -2.84 4.56
C LEU A 8 3.02 -4.08 4.67
N GLY A 9 2.53 -5.10 5.38
CA GLY A 9 3.05 -6.45 5.28
C GLY A 9 2.69 -7.11 3.93
N TYR A 10 2.89 -8.42 3.81
CA TYR A 10 2.58 -9.16 2.59
C TYR A 10 1.14 -8.94 2.10
N VAL A 11 0.15 -9.13 2.98
CA VAL A 11 -1.27 -8.96 2.62
C VAL A 11 -1.55 -7.51 2.22
N GLY A 12 -1.16 -6.55 3.06
CA GLY A 12 -1.47 -5.14 2.82
C GLY A 12 -0.83 -4.57 1.55
N SER A 13 0.44 -4.89 1.30
CA SER A 13 1.15 -4.42 0.10
C SER A 13 0.59 -5.02 -1.19
N VAL A 14 0.36 -6.34 -1.24
CA VAL A 14 -0.23 -7.01 -2.41
C VAL A 14 -1.65 -6.53 -2.68
N THR A 15 -2.49 -6.42 -1.64
CA THR A 15 -3.85 -5.89 -1.78
C THR A 15 -3.84 -4.44 -2.23
N SER A 16 -2.93 -3.60 -1.70
CA SER A 16 -2.80 -2.21 -2.13
C SER A 16 -2.45 -2.11 -3.61
N ALA A 17 -1.51 -2.94 -4.09
CA ALA A 17 -1.11 -2.98 -5.49
C ALA A 17 -2.27 -3.41 -6.41
N MET A 18 -2.99 -4.48 -6.06
CA MET A 18 -4.13 -4.96 -6.85
C MET A 18 -5.29 -3.95 -6.91
N LEU A 19 -5.57 -3.26 -5.80
CA LEU A 19 -6.58 -2.20 -5.77
C LEU A 19 -6.15 -0.99 -6.60
N ALA A 20 -4.87 -0.60 -6.55
CA ALA A 20 -4.35 0.46 -7.39
C ALA A 20 -4.43 0.10 -8.89
N ASP A 21 -4.04 -1.12 -9.25
CA ASP A 21 -4.13 -1.66 -10.62
C ASP A 21 -5.58 -1.71 -11.13
N SER A 22 -6.53 -2.02 -10.25
CA SER A 22 -7.97 -1.97 -10.56
C SER A 22 -8.56 -0.54 -10.68
N GLY A 23 -7.73 0.51 -10.60
CA GLY A 23 -8.12 1.90 -10.80
C GLY A 23 -8.60 2.63 -9.54
N HIS A 24 -8.36 2.07 -8.34
CA HIS A 24 -8.64 2.77 -7.08
C HIS A 24 -7.47 3.68 -6.69
N SER A 25 -7.76 4.82 -6.07
CA SER A 25 -6.73 5.65 -5.43
C SER A 25 -6.44 5.07 -4.05
N VAL A 26 -5.25 4.50 -3.87
CA VAL A 26 -4.87 3.77 -2.66
C VAL A 26 -3.79 4.55 -1.90
N VAL A 27 -3.94 4.64 -0.58
CA VAL A 27 -2.91 5.14 0.34
C VAL A 27 -2.56 4.01 1.32
N GLY A 28 -1.30 3.60 1.32
CA GLY A 28 -0.76 2.64 2.27
C GLY A 28 -0.18 3.34 3.50
N ILE A 29 -0.42 2.80 4.69
CA ILE A 29 0.12 3.30 5.96
C ILE A 29 0.76 2.15 6.73
N ASP A 30 2.01 2.30 7.17
CA ASP A 30 2.68 1.37 8.10
C ASP A 30 3.48 2.18 9.12
N ILE A 31 3.67 1.61 10.32
CA ILE A 31 4.48 2.23 11.37
C ILE A 31 5.98 2.12 11.06
N ASP A 32 6.38 1.14 10.27
CA ASP A 32 7.75 0.95 9.83
C ASP A 32 8.05 1.82 8.61
N HIS A 33 8.66 2.98 8.86
CA HIS A 33 9.09 3.91 7.82
C HIS A 33 9.98 3.26 6.76
N LYS A 34 10.79 2.25 7.10
CA LYS A 34 11.63 1.57 6.11
C LYS A 34 10.80 0.81 5.09
N LYS A 35 9.69 0.18 5.50
CA LYS A 35 8.77 -0.51 4.57
C LYS A 35 8.09 0.49 3.64
N VAL A 36 7.62 1.61 4.19
CA VAL A 36 7.01 2.69 3.41
C VAL A 36 8.00 3.21 2.36
N ASP A 37 9.24 3.49 2.76
CA ASP A 37 10.29 3.98 1.86
C ASP A 37 10.68 2.96 0.79
N MET A 38 10.73 1.66 1.14
CA MET A 38 10.99 0.60 0.17
C MET A 38 9.87 0.55 -0.88
N ILE A 39 8.61 0.48 -0.45
CA ILE A 39 7.46 0.40 -1.38
C ILE A 39 7.38 1.64 -2.29
N ASN A 40 7.67 2.83 -1.76
CA ASN A 40 7.67 4.06 -2.55
C ASN A 40 8.82 4.13 -3.58
N LYS A 41 9.85 3.28 -3.46
CA LYS A 41 10.95 3.17 -4.43
C LYS A 41 10.67 2.14 -5.54
N GLY A 42 9.57 1.39 -5.45
CA GLY A 42 9.21 0.29 -6.35
C GLY A 42 9.70 -1.07 -5.87
#